data_AF-A0AA51QQM2-F1
#
_entry.id   AF-A0AA51QQM2-F1
#
_cell.length_a   1.000
_cell.length_b   1.000
_cell.length_c   1.000
_cell.angle_alpha   90.00
_cell.angle_beta   90.00
_cell.angle_gamma   90.00
#
_symmetry.space_group_name_H-M   'P 1'
#
loop_
_entity.id
_entity.type
_entity.pdbx_description
1 polymer ?
#
loop_
_entity_poly.entity_id
_entity_poly.type
_entity_poly.pdbx_seq_one_letter_code
_entity_poly.pdbx_strand_id
1 'polypeptide(L)'
;MHHRAQRHSTGRGKPFRRRPKQLSVDPALYEHRGGGQGLVMVGGPHRAGRTPGSGVGAGPGQTDEPAEVLPLADLDASGPVADAEVRRRAREIAARLSVPRPRHRRAPRRGLGRLRTLPYQDGAEELDLDRTVEILAEDPFARSTDLVMRDRIRDRRKVVLVVDISGSMRGERIRTAAAAVGAVAGELGHDDLAVVAFWSEAAVLSALGEPVSPAALVDLLLRIPSKGLTNVGFALDVAGGQLRDVPADEGRVLLLSDCVHNAGPDPRTAAGRLPRLDVLADISGEHDLLTARDLARSGRGFALPIRGHRDVAAAISRAFGA
;
A
#
# COMPACT_ATOMS: atom_id res chain seq x y z
N MET A 1 16.93 38.65 -37.52
CA MET A 1 16.44 37.31 -37.13
C MET A 1 17.12 36.89 -35.85
N HIS A 2 16.47 37.07 -34.70
CA HIS A 2 16.98 36.55 -33.41
C HIS A 2 15.85 35.79 -32.73
N HIS A 3 15.89 34.45 -32.85
CA HIS A 3 15.02 33.55 -32.11
C HIS A 3 15.47 33.52 -30.64
N ARG A 4 14.65 34.13 -29.78
CA ARG A 4 14.78 34.02 -28.33
C ARG A 4 14.24 32.66 -27.92
N ALA A 5 15.14 31.73 -27.60
CA ALA A 5 14.79 30.42 -27.08
C ALA A 5 14.00 30.57 -25.76
N GLN A 6 12.73 30.18 -25.80
CA GLN A 6 11.90 30.00 -24.62
C GLN A 6 12.49 28.84 -23.80
N ARG A 7 13.00 29.16 -22.61
CA ARG A 7 13.33 28.15 -21.60
C ARG A 7 12.03 27.55 -21.09
N HIS A 8 11.78 26.28 -21.41
CA HIS A 8 10.75 25.49 -20.73
C HIS A 8 11.11 25.36 -19.25
N SER A 9 10.31 25.98 -18.37
CA SER A 9 10.37 25.73 -16.94
C SER A 9 9.70 24.39 -16.64
N THR A 10 10.51 23.36 -16.40
CA THR A 10 10.04 22.09 -15.85
C THR A 10 9.43 22.34 -14.47
N GLY A 11 8.21 21.86 -14.25
CA GLY A 11 7.34 22.25 -13.15
C GLY A 11 7.96 22.08 -11.77
N ARG A 12 8.23 23.19 -11.09
CA ARG A 12 8.43 23.20 -9.64
C ARG A 12 7.05 23.34 -9.00
N GLY A 13 6.55 22.26 -8.40
CA GLY A 13 5.38 22.35 -7.52
C GLY A 13 5.67 23.24 -6.30
N LYS A 14 4.63 23.53 -5.50
CA LYS A 14 4.75 24.40 -4.32
C LYS A 14 5.86 23.90 -3.36
N PRO A 15 6.54 24.82 -2.64
CA PRO A 15 7.58 24.44 -1.69
C PRO A 15 7.01 23.64 -0.52
N PHE A 16 7.80 22.68 -0.01
CA PHE A 16 7.45 21.85 1.14
C PHE A 16 7.46 22.67 2.44
N ARG A 17 6.68 22.25 3.43
CA ARG A 17 6.64 22.90 4.76
C ARG A 17 8.01 22.92 5.46
N ARG A 18 8.82 21.89 5.25
CA ARG A 18 10.22 21.82 5.72
C ARG A 18 11.16 21.70 4.54
N ARG A 19 12.36 22.28 4.64
CA ARG A 19 13.42 22.07 3.63
C ARG A 19 13.92 20.63 3.72
N PRO A 20 13.81 19.82 2.64
CA PRO A 20 14.33 18.46 2.66
C PRO A 20 15.84 18.46 2.81
N LYS A 21 16.33 17.65 3.75
CA LYS A 21 17.76 17.36 3.90
C LYS A 21 18.20 16.40 2.81
N GLN A 22 19.39 16.64 2.26
CA GLN A 22 20.08 15.63 1.46
C GLN A 22 20.60 14.55 2.39
N LEU A 23 20.32 13.29 2.06
CA LEU A 23 20.85 12.15 2.79
C LEU A 23 22.29 11.90 2.32
N SER A 24 23.22 11.71 3.26
CA SER A 24 24.63 11.42 2.95
C SER A 24 24.88 9.96 2.56
N VAL A 25 23.91 9.08 2.85
CA VAL A 25 23.92 7.65 2.54
C VAL A 25 22.57 7.33 1.91
N ASP A 26 22.53 6.45 0.91
CA ASP A 26 21.25 6.03 0.34
C ASP A 26 20.43 5.29 1.41
N PRO A 27 19.11 5.46 1.43
CA PRO A 27 18.27 4.85 2.44
C PRO A 27 18.27 3.31 2.33
N ALA A 28 18.37 2.63 3.48
CA ALA A 28 18.31 1.18 3.54
C ALA A 28 16.85 0.67 3.43
N LEU A 29 16.71 -0.58 2.97
CA LEU A 29 15.45 -1.32 2.97
C LEU A 29 15.59 -2.56 3.87
N TYR A 30 14.69 -2.66 4.84
CA TYR A 30 14.58 -3.82 5.72
C TYR A 30 13.38 -4.68 5.32
N GLU A 31 13.46 -5.99 5.53
CA GLU A 31 12.33 -6.89 5.40
C GLU A 31 12.20 -7.75 6.66
N HIS A 32 10.95 -8.08 6.99
CA HIS A 32 10.65 -9.04 8.02
C HIS A 32 10.74 -10.47 7.43
N ARG A 33 11.69 -11.28 7.89
CA ARG A 33 11.76 -12.71 7.51
C ARG A 33 11.03 -13.57 8.55
N GLY A 34 10.00 -14.28 8.09
CA GLY A 34 9.22 -15.19 8.94
C GLY A 34 10.12 -16.23 9.61
N GLY A 35 10.23 -16.16 10.94
CA GLY A 35 11.01 -17.11 11.74
C GLY A 35 11.85 -16.49 12.87
N GLY A 36 11.97 -15.17 12.97
CA GLY A 36 12.74 -14.52 14.03
C GLY A 36 12.16 -13.18 14.44
N GLN A 37 12.37 -12.79 15.69
CA GLN A 37 12.03 -11.47 16.24
C GLN A 37 12.97 -10.38 15.67
N GLY A 38 13.11 -10.26 14.34
CA GLY A 38 14.09 -9.35 13.73
C GLY A 38 13.64 -8.76 12.40
N LEU A 39 14.03 -7.51 12.14
CA LEU A 39 14.08 -6.95 10.78
C LEU A 39 15.48 -7.20 10.22
N VAL A 40 15.54 -7.73 9.01
CA VAL A 40 16.81 -8.02 8.33
C VAL A 40 16.98 -7.02 7.19
N MET A 41 18.16 -6.42 7.06
CA MET A 41 18.48 -5.60 5.89
C MET A 41 18.58 -6.49 4.65
N VAL A 42 17.77 -6.24 3.61
CA VAL A 42 17.72 -7.08 2.39
C VAL A 42 18.39 -6.41 1.18
N GLY A 43 19.01 -5.25 1.38
CA GLY A 43 19.85 -4.62 0.37
C GLY A 43 20.71 -3.51 0.94
N GLY A 44 21.90 -3.35 0.34
CA GLY A 44 22.75 -2.19 0.55
C GLY A 44 22.13 -0.89 0.01
N PRO A 45 22.80 0.27 0.17
CA PRO A 45 22.31 1.58 -0.21
C PRO A 45 21.65 1.57 -1.61
N HIS A 46 20.37 1.96 -1.66
CA HIS A 46 19.50 1.87 -2.83
C HIS A 46 20.03 2.75 -3.99
N ARG A 47 20.92 2.20 -4.83
CA ARG A 47 21.39 2.90 -6.03
C ARG A 47 20.27 2.97 -7.07
N ALA A 48 19.68 4.15 -7.22
CA ALA A 48 18.74 4.44 -8.29
C ALA A 48 19.43 4.29 -9.66
N GLY A 49 19.06 3.25 -10.44
CA GLY A 49 19.35 3.21 -11.88
C GLY A 49 20.04 1.97 -12.47
N ARG A 50 19.64 0.74 -12.13
CA ARG A 50 19.97 -0.43 -12.97
C ARG A 50 18.72 -1.02 -13.62
N THR A 51 18.64 -0.89 -14.94
CA THR A 51 17.88 -1.79 -15.82
C THR A 51 18.47 -3.20 -15.65
N PRO A 52 17.67 -4.26 -15.37
CA PRO A 52 18.17 -5.61 -15.43
C PRO A 52 18.37 -5.98 -16.90
N GLY A 53 19.63 -5.96 -17.34
CA GLY A 53 20.03 -6.55 -18.61
C GLY A 53 19.78 -8.06 -18.57
N SER A 54 19.30 -8.58 -19.69
CA SER A 54 19.16 -10.02 -19.96
C SER A 54 20.47 -10.75 -19.72
N GLY A 55 20.53 -11.55 -18.65
CA GLY A 55 21.61 -12.47 -18.35
C GLY A 55 21.01 -13.74 -17.75
N VAL A 56 21.14 -14.84 -18.48
CA VAL A 56 20.68 -16.17 -18.09
C VAL A 56 21.57 -16.67 -16.94
N GLY A 57 20.96 -17.03 -15.81
CA GLY A 57 21.58 -17.85 -14.76
C GLY A 57 22.24 -17.10 -13.61
N ALA A 58 21.45 -16.70 -12.60
CA ALA A 58 21.87 -16.63 -11.21
C ALA A 58 20.61 -16.66 -10.32
N GLY A 59 20.55 -17.58 -9.35
CA GLY A 59 19.50 -17.62 -8.33
C GLY A 59 19.49 -16.37 -7.45
N PRO A 60 18.51 -16.22 -6.56
CA PRO A 60 18.26 -14.96 -5.87
C PRO A 60 19.43 -14.57 -4.94
N GLY A 61 20.16 -13.54 -5.36
CA GLY A 61 20.79 -12.48 -4.55
C GLY A 61 21.55 -12.92 -3.30
N GLN A 62 22.74 -13.48 -3.47
CA GLN A 62 23.75 -13.50 -2.42
C GLN A 62 24.68 -12.29 -2.64
N THR A 63 24.58 -11.28 -1.79
CA THR A 63 25.48 -10.13 -1.74
C THR A 63 26.47 -10.34 -0.61
N ASP A 64 27.77 -10.09 -0.83
CA ASP A 64 28.84 -10.23 0.17
C ASP A 64 28.87 -9.10 1.23
N GLU A 65 27.82 -8.27 1.31
CA GLU A 65 27.71 -7.23 2.34
C GLU A 65 27.15 -7.84 3.65
N PRO A 66 27.72 -7.50 4.82
CA PRO A 66 27.23 -8.00 6.09
C PRO A 66 25.80 -7.49 6.33
N ALA A 67 24.84 -8.41 6.40
CA ALA A 67 23.46 -8.08 6.72
C ALA A 67 23.37 -7.55 8.16
N GLU A 68 22.94 -6.30 8.33
CA GLU A 68 22.58 -5.78 9.65
C GLU A 68 21.23 -6.37 10.06
N VAL A 69 21.21 -7.08 11.19
CA VAL A 69 20.00 -7.59 11.81
C VAL A 69 19.65 -6.65 12.96
N LEU A 70 18.46 -6.05 12.91
CA LEU A 70 17.91 -5.28 14.02
C LEU A 70 17.09 -6.23 14.91
N PRO A 71 17.56 -6.62 16.10
CA PRO A 71 16.81 -7.49 17.01
C PRO A 71 15.63 -6.70 17.57
N LEU A 72 14.39 -7.21 17.43
CA LEU A 72 13.20 -6.54 17.95
C LEU A 72 13.19 -6.43 19.48
N ALA A 73 13.89 -7.34 20.19
CA ALA A 73 13.94 -7.38 21.65
C ALA A 73 14.70 -6.18 22.26
N ASP A 74 15.61 -5.57 21.52
CA ASP A 74 16.32 -4.36 21.96
C ASP A 74 15.52 -3.07 21.67
N LEU A 75 14.29 -3.20 21.16
CA LEU A 75 13.45 -2.10 20.66
C LEU A 75 12.19 -1.85 21.50
N ASP A 76 12.10 -2.44 22.70
CA ASP A 76 10.96 -2.32 23.63
C ASP A 76 10.76 -0.87 24.12
N ALA A 77 9.94 -0.10 23.41
CA ALA A 77 9.59 1.28 23.78
C ALA A 77 8.20 1.40 24.44
N SER A 78 7.40 0.33 24.52
CA SER A 78 6.04 0.38 25.08
C SER A 78 5.67 -0.92 25.79
N GLY A 79 5.20 -0.81 27.04
CA GLY A 79 4.83 -1.96 27.87
C GLY A 79 3.49 -2.61 27.47
N PRO A 80 3.21 -3.83 27.98
CA PRO A 80 2.13 -4.71 27.50
C PRO A 80 0.70 -4.16 27.60
N VAL A 81 0.45 -3.19 28.48
CA VAL A 81 -0.85 -2.52 28.64
C VAL A 81 -1.16 -1.61 27.44
N ALA A 82 -0.15 -0.94 26.87
CA ALA A 82 -0.31 -0.10 25.69
C ALA A 82 -0.70 -0.93 24.47
N ASP A 83 -0.17 -2.14 24.36
CA ASP A 83 -0.46 -3.06 23.25
C ASP A 83 -1.89 -3.60 23.30
N ALA A 84 -2.45 -3.77 24.51
CA ALA A 84 -3.85 -4.17 24.68
C ALA A 84 -4.82 -3.05 24.22
N GLU A 85 -4.50 -1.80 24.54
CA GLU A 85 -5.27 -0.63 24.10
C GLU A 85 -5.26 -0.47 22.58
N VAL A 86 -4.09 -0.63 21.95
CA VAL A 86 -3.96 -0.58 20.48
C VAL A 86 -4.80 -1.67 19.82
N ARG A 87 -4.77 -2.89 20.36
CA ARG A 87 -5.59 -4.01 19.87
C ARG A 87 -7.09 -3.73 20.03
N ARG A 88 -7.52 -3.12 21.14
CA ARG A 88 -8.93 -2.70 21.31
C ARG A 88 -9.32 -1.67 20.25
N ARG A 89 -8.50 -0.64 20.05
CA ARG A 89 -8.75 0.39 19.04
C ARG A 89 -8.77 -0.17 17.62
N ALA A 90 -7.88 -1.12 17.29
CA ALA A 90 -7.90 -1.80 15.99
C ALA A 90 -9.25 -2.48 15.75
N ARG A 91 -9.80 -3.18 16.76
CA ARG A 91 -11.14 -3.78 16.68
C ARG A 91 -12.25 -2.74 16.54
N GLU A 92 -12.17 -1.62 17.25
CA GLU A 92 -13.15 -0.52 17.14
C GLU A 92 -13.15 0.12 15.74
N ILE A 93 -11.97 0.32 15.14
CA ILE A 93 -11.85 0.81 13.77
C ILE A 93 -12.40 -0.23 12.80
N ALA A 94 -12.00 -1.49 12.93
CA ALA A 94 -12.45 -2.58 12.06
C ALA A 94 -13.98 -2.74 12.09
N ALA A 95 -14.60 -2.67 13.27
CA ALA A 95 -16.06 -2.76 13.42
C ALA A 95 -16.83 -1.64 12.69
N ARG A 96 -16.18 -0.51 12.40
CA ARG A 96 -16.76 0.63 11.66
C ARG A 96 -16.27 0.71 10.23
N LEU A 97 -15.24 -0.05 9.88
CA LEU A 97 -14.63 -0.04 8.58
C LEU A 97 -15.50 -0.89 7.66
N SER A 98 -16.01 -0.27 6.59
CA SER A 98 -16.69 -0.99 5.53
C SER A 98 -15.91 -0.75 4.25
N VAL A 99 -15.17 -1.76 3.80
CA VAL A 99 -14.47 -1.68 2.52
C VAL A 99 -15.37 -2.30 1.45
N PRO A 100 -15.82 -1.54 0.44
CA PRO A 100 -16.60 -2.11 -0.65
C PRO A 100 -15.81 -3.25 -1.30
N ARG A 101 -16.50 -4.37 -1.55
CA ARG A 101 -15.90 -5.47 -2.29
C ARG A 101 -15.43 -4.97 -3.66
N PRO A 102 -14.26 -5.41 -4.14
CA PRO A 102 -13.84 -5.05 -5.48
C PRO A 102 -14.89 -5.50 -6.48
N ARG A 103 -15.19 -4.62 -7.45
CA ARG A 103 -16.12 -4.95 -8.52
C ARG A 103 -15.60 -6.18 -9.26
N HIS A 104 -16.48 -7.16 -9.48
CA HIS A 104 -16.17 -8.32 -10.29
C HIS A 104 -15.72 -7.86 -11.68
N ARG A 105 -14.45 -8.06 -12.00
CA ARG A 105 -13.91 -7.78 -13.33
C ARG A 105 -13.69 -9.10 -14.07
N ARG A 106 -14.20 -9.15 -15.30
CA ARG A 106 -13.90 -10.22 -16.25
C ARG A 106 -12.40 -10.27 -16.46
N ALA A 107 -11.77 -11.41 -16.21
CA ALA A 107 -10.35 -11.59 -16.50
C ALA A 107 -10.19 -11.81 -18.02
N PRO A 108 -9.50 -10.92 -18.78
CA PRO A 108 -9.39 -11.05 -20.23
C PRO A 108 -8.37 -12.14 -20.68
N ARG A 109 -7.96 -13.06 -19.80
CA ARG A 109 -6.91 -14.05 -20.09
C ARG A 109 -7.13 -15.38 -19.39
N ARG A 110 -6.87 -16.46 -20.12
CA ARG A 110 -6.76 -17.84 -19.61
C ARG A 110 -5.83 -17.90 -18.40
N GLY A 111 -6.32 -18.46 -17.29
CA GLY A 111 -5.49 -18.97 -16.18
C GLY A 111 -5.55 -18.25 -14.84
N LEU A 112 -6.18 -17.07 -14.71
CA LEU A 112 -6.21 -16.31 -13.45
C LEU A 112 -7.64 -15.89 -13.07
N GLY A 113 -7.98 -16.00 -11.79
CA GLY A 113 -9.30 -15.68 -11.23
C GLY A 113 -10.14 -16.91 -10.88
N ARG A 114 -11.08 -16.75 -9.95
CA ARG A 114 -11.99 -17.83 -9.54
C ARG A 114 -13.13 -17.93 -10.56
N LEU A 115 -13.39 -19.14 -11.05
CA LEU A 115 -14.53 -19.40 -11.92
C LEU A 115 -15.82 -19.21 -11.11
N ARG A 116 -16.74 -18.41 -11.62
CA ARG A 116 -18.08 -18.22 -11.04
C ARG A 116 -19.12 -18.25 -12.14
N THR A 117 -20.28 -18.81 -11.80
CA THR A 117 -21.48 -18.75 -12.63
C THR A 117 -22.19 -17.42 -12.36
N LEU A 118 -22.49 -16.68 -13.42
CA LEU A 118 -23.14 -15.37 -13.39
C LEU A 118 -24.28 -15.32 -14.42
N PRO A 119 -25.27 -14.42 -14.29
CA PRO A 119 -26.21 -14.14 -15.37
C PRO A 119 -25.47 -13.76 -16.65
N TYR A 120 -25.97 -14.21 -17.79
CA TYR A 120 -25.42 -13.91 -19.10
C TYR A 120 -25.40 -12.39 -19.35
N GLN A 121 -24.31 -11.92 -19.94
CA GLN A 121 -24.14 -10.55 -20.39
C GLN A 121 -23.41 -10.56 -21.72
N ASP A 122 -23.73 -9.62 -22.60
CA ASP A 122 -23.13 -9.53 -23.92
C ASP A 122 -21.57 -9.48 -23.86
N GLY A 123 -20.93 -10.16 -24.81
CA GLY A 123 -19.47 -10.33 -24.84
C GLY A 123 -18.92 -11.36 -23.85
N ALA A 124 -19.74 -12.29 -23.36
CA ALA A 124 -19.28 -13.45 -22.59
C ALA A 124 -18.45 -14.40 -23.47
N GLU A 125 -17.33 -14.91 -22.94
CA GLU A 125 -16.49 -15.89 -23.65
C GLU A 125 -16.97 -17.34 -23.45
N GLU A 126 -17.65 -17.67 -22.34
CA GLU A 126 -18.03 -19.04 -21.97
C GLU A 126 -19.41 -19.12 -21.30
N LEU A 127 -20.30 -19.95 -21.85
CA LEU A 127 -21.61 -20.27 -21.26
C LEU A 127 -21.49 -21.39 -20.22
N ASP A 128 -22.25 -21.32 -19.13
CA ASP A 128 -22.40 -22.47 -18.24
C ASP A 128 -23.40 -23.44 -18.85
N LEU A 129 -22.91 -24.34 -19.70
CA LEU A 129 -23.78 -25.23 -20.50
C LEU A 129 -24.68 -26.08 -19.62
N ASP A 130 -24.15 -26.64 -18.53
CA ASP A 130 -24.90 -27.52 -17.62
C ASP A 130 -26.13 -26.78 -17.07
N ARG A 131 -25.90 -25.59 -16.50
CA ARG A 131 -26.97 -24.81 -15.88
C ARG A 131 -27.87 -24.12 -16.91
N THR A 132 -27.34 -23.76 -18.08
CA THR A 132 -28.12 -23.20 -19.19
C THR A 132 -29.08 -24.24 -19.77
N VAL A 133 -28.65 -25.50 -19.90
CA VAL A 133 -29.52 -26.61 -20.34
C VAL A 133 -30.65 -26.84 -19.35
N GLU A 134 -30.39 -26.78 -18.04
CA GLU A 134 -31.44 -26.88 -17.02
C GLU A 134 -32.49 -25.76 -17.16
N ILE A 135 -32.05 -24.51 -17.35
CA ILE A 135 -32.95 -23.36 -17.54
C ILE A 135 -33.81 -23.53 -18.80
N LEU A 136 -33.20 -23.94 -19.92
CA LEU A 136 -33.92 -24.14 -21.18
C LEU A 136 -34.82 -25.38 -21.18
N ALA A 137 -34.52 -26.38 -20.35
CA ALA A 137 -35.38 -27.53 -20.14
C ALA A 137 -36.64 -27.16 -19.35
N GLU A 138 -36.54 -26.20 -18.42
CA GLU A 138 -37.68 -25.65 -17.68
C GLU A 138 -38.48 -24.63 -18.50
N ASP A 139 -37.81 -23.73 -19.23
CA ASP A 139 -38.43 -22.74 -20.13
C ASP A 139 -37.66 -22.65 -21.46
N PRO A 140 -38.17 -23.31 -22.53
CA PRO A 140 -37.58 -23.25 -23.86
C PRO A 140 -37.55 -21.85 -24.49
N PHE A 141 -38.30 -20.89 -23.94
CA PHE A 141 -38.39 -19.51 -24.43
C PHE A 141 -37.68 -18.50 -23.52
N ALA A 142 -36.85 -18.97 -22.58
CA ALA A 142 -36.02 -18.13 -21.74
C ALA A 142 -35.20 -17.13 -22.57
N ARG A 143 -35.13 -15.88 -22.11
CA ARG A 143 -34.37 -14.84 -22.82
C ARG A 143 -32.88 -15.03 -22.59
N SER A 144 -32.06 -14.44 -23.46
CA SER A 144 -30.61 -14.46 -23.29
C SER A 144 -30.16 -13.95 -21.92
N THR A 145 -30.89 -12.99 -21.31
CA THR A 145 -30.64 -12.46 -19.96
C THR A 145 -30.90 -13.46 -18.83
N ASP A 146 -31.68 -14.50 -19.11
CA ASP A 146 -32.06 -15.54 -18.15
C ASP A 146 -31.03 -16.68 -18.15
N LEU A 147 -30.18 -16.75 -19.19
CA LEU A 147 -29.10 -17.73 -19.29
C LEU A 147 -27.96 -17.39 -18.34
N VAL A 148 -27.05 -18.35 -18.17
CA VAL A 148 -25.91 -18.22 -17.27
C VAL A 148 -24.59 -18.49 -17.98
N MET A 149 -23.58 -17.76 -17.56
CA MET A 149 -22.22 -17.83 -18.10
C MET A 149 -21.22 -18.22 -17.02
N ARG A 150 -20.10 -18.84 -17.43
CA ARG A 150 -18.94 -19.05 -16.57
C ARG A 150 -17.94 -17.95 -16.86
N ASP A 151 -17.57 -17.20 -15.83
CA ASP A 151 -16.54 -16.16 -15.95
C ASP A 151 -15.46 -16.36 -14.89
N ARG A 152 -14.22 -15.99 -15.25
CA ARG A 152 -13.13 -15.89 -14.29
C ARG A 152 -13.11 -14.49 -13.74
N ILE A 153 -13.50 -14.39 -12.47
CA ILE A 153 -13.51 -13.12 -11.77
C ILE A 153 -12.19 -12.97 -11.02
N ARG A 154 -11.50 -11.85 -11.27
CA ARG A 154 -10.46 -11.35 -10.35
C ARG A 154 -11.14 -10.51 -9.27
N ASP A 155 -11.09 -11.01 -8.05
CA ASP A 155 -11.80 -10.46 -6.89
C ASP A 155 -10.87 -9.93 -5.80
N ARG A 156 -9.56 -9.85 -6.06
CA ARG A 156 -8.57 -9.35 -5.09
C ARG A 156 -7.85 -8.12 -5.61
N ARG A 157 -8.05 -6.98 -4.97
CA ARG A 157 -7.17 -5.81 -5.18
C ARG A 157 -5.82 -6.10 -4.54
N LYS A 158 -4.78 -5.43 -5.02
CA LYS A 158 -3.47 -5.44 -4.39
C LYS A 158 -3.26 -4.09 -3.71
N VAL A 159 -3.19 -4.10 -2.39
CA VAL A 159 -3.09 -2.89 -1.58
C VAL A 159 -1.73 -2.86 -0.90
N VAL A 160 -1.02 -1.75 -1.06
CA VAL A 160 0.16 -1.45 -0.24
C VAL A 160 -0.19 -0.36 0.77
N LEU A 161 -0.19 -0.72 2.04
CA LEU A 161 -0.37 0.23 3.14
C LEU A 161 1.01 0.76 3.57
N VAL A 162 1.23 2.05 3.36
CA VAL A 162 2.48 2.74 3.70
C VAL A 162 2.24 3.60 4.94
N VAL A 163 3.01 3.37 6.00
CA VAL A 163 2.77 3.95 7.33
C VAL A 163 4.00 4.74 7.77
N ASP A 164 3.79 6.01 8.05
CA ASP A 164 4.80 6.87 8.63
C ASP A 164 5.03 6.50 10.10
N ILE A 165 6.28 6.26 10.45
CA ILE A 165 6.73 6.02 11.82
C ILE A 165 7.85 6.98 12.23
N SER A 166 7.96 8.12 11.54
CA SER A 166 8.99 9.13 11.80
C SER A 166 8.83 9.75 13.20
N GLY A 167 9.83 10.53 13.63
CA GLY A 167 9.92 11.03 15.01
C GLY A 167 8.71 11.84 15.51
N SER A 168 7.85 12.36 14.62
CA SER A 168 6.59 13.02 14.98
C SER A 168 5.49 12.04 15.40
N MET A 169 5.67 10.73 15.21
CA MET A 169 4.69 9.66 15.46
C MET A 169 4.76 9.08 16.87
N ARG A 170 5.47 9.70 17.82
CA ARG A 170 5.61 9.16 19.18
C ARG A 170 4.29 9.09 19.95
N GLY A 171 4.22 8.17 20.90
CA GLY A 171 3.10 8.04 21.84
C GLY A 171 1.79 7.63 21.17
N GLU A 172 0.77 8.47 21.24
CA GLU A 172 -0.58 8.15 20.74
C GLU A 172 -0.68 8.06 19.21
N ARG A 173 0.22 8.70 18.46
CA ARG A 173 0.17 8.70 16.99
C ARG A 173 0.60 7.36 16.41
N ILE A 174 1.69 6.76 16.90
CA ILE A 174 2.10 5.40 16.52
C ILE A 174 1.05 4.37 16.94
N ARG A 175 0.42 4.53 18.11
CA ARG A 175 -0.69 3.67 18.56
C ARG A 175 -1.89 3.75 17.61
N THR A 176 -2.22 4.95 17.15
CA THR A 176 -3.29 5.19 16.18
C THR A 176 -2.94 4.59 14.82
N ALA A 177 -1.69 4.72 14.37
CA ALA A 177 -1.22 4.13 13.12
C ALA A 177 -1.22 2.59 13.18
N ALA A 178 -0.71 2.00 14.26
CA ALA A 178 -0.75 0.57 14.49
C ALA A 178 -2.20 0.04 14.54
N ALA A 179 -3.10 0.74 15.24
CA ALA A 179 -4.52 0.38 15.27
C ALA A 179 -5.16 0.46 13.88
N ALA A 180 -4.84 1.49 13.09
CA ALA A 180 -5.30 1.63 11.71
C ALA A 180 -4.80 0.47 10.84
N VAL A 181 -3.53 0.09 10.96
CA VAL A 181 -2.93 -1.04 10.24
C VAL A 181 -3.61 -2.35 10.61
N GLY A 182 -3.76 -2.64 11.91
CA GLY A 182 -4.44 -3.84 12.37
C GLY A 182 -5.89 -3.92 11.89
N ALA A 183 -6.61 -2.80 11.85
CA ALA A 183 -7.97 -2.74 11.34
C ALA A 183 -8.05 -2.97 9.83
N VAL A 184 -7.18 -2.31 9.05
CA VAL A 184 -7.09 -2.49 7.60
C VAL A 184 -6.70 -3.92 7.26
N ALA A 185 -5.71 -4.49 7.95
CA ALA A 185 -5.27 -5.85 7.75
C ALA A 185 -6.37 -6.89 8.04
N GLY A 186 -7.19 -6.65 9.07
CA GLY A 186 -8.33 -7.51 9.40
C GLY A 186 -9.45 -7.45 8.35
N GLU A 187 -9.77 -6.25 7.86
CA GLU A 187 -10.88 -6.05 6.92
C GLU A 187 -10.51 -6.44 5.48
N LEU A 188 -9.26 -6.21 5.08
CA LEU A 188 -8.76 -6.55 3.74
C LEU A 188 -8.42 -8.03 3.59
N GLY A 189 -8.93 -8.94 4.42
CA GLY A 189 -8.63 -10.39 4.32
C GLY A 189 -9.05 -11.07 2.99
N HIS A 190 -9.79 -10.35 2.13
CA HIS A 190 -10.15 -10.78 0.78
C HIS A 190 -9.26 -10.16 -0.30
N ASP A 191 -8.52 -9.11 0.01
CA ASP A 191 -7.55 -8.46 -0.85
C ASP A 191 -6.13 -8.96 -0.49
N ASP A 192 -5.15 -8.74 -1.37
CA ASP A 192 -3.75 -8.98 -0.99
C ASP A 192 -3.17 -7.68 -0.44
N LEU A 193 -2.62 -7.74 0.77
CA LEU A 193 -2.09 -6.59 1.49
C LEU A 193 -0.58 -6.71 1.68
N ALA A 194 0.15 -5.67 1.32
CA ALA A 194 1.52 -5.45 1.78
C ALA A 194 1.55 -4.27 2.78
N VAL A 195 2.45 -4.32 3.75
CA VAL A 195 2.61 -3.25 4.75
C VAL A 195 4.06 -2.76 4.77
N VAL A 196 4.24 -1.46 4.56
CA VAL A 196 5.54 -0.78 4.56
C VAL A 196 5.54 0.28 5.65
N ALA A 197 6.48 0.21 6.57
CA ALA A 197 6.74 1.27 7.54
C ALA A 197 7.93 2.12 7.08
N PHE A 198 7.90 3.44 7.30
CA PHE A 198 8.99 4.30 6.83
C PHE A 198 9.35 5.47 7.77
N TRP A 199 10.61 5.91 7.65
CA TRP A 199 11.21 7.10 8.27
C TRP A 199 12.16 7.75 7.24
N SER A 200 13.46 7.91 7.53
CA SER A 200 14.47 8.15 6.50
C SER A 200 14.70 6.93 5.59
N GLU A 201 14.45 5.74 6.14
CA GLU A 201 14.57 4.43 5.50
C GLU A 201 13.18 3.77 5.46
N ALA A 202 13.09 2.52 5.03
CA ALA A 202 11.83 1.79 4.99
C ALA A 202 11.98 0.32 5.39
N ALA A 203 10.91 -0.26 5.92
CA ALA A 203 10.81 -1.66 6.28
C ALA A 203 9.54 -2.27 5.69
N VAL A 204 9.67 -3.37 4.94
CA VAL A 204 8.54 -4.21 4.50
C VAL A 204 8.21 -5.17 5.64
N LEU A 205 7.05 -4.95 6.27
CA LEU A 205 6.58 -5.72 7.42
C LEU A 205 5.82 -6.98 6.99
N SER A 206 5.18 -6.90 5.83
CA SER A 206 4.53 -8.02 5.15
C SER A 206 4.54 -7.73 3.66
N ALA A 207 5.04 -8.68 2.88
CA ALA A 207 5.10 -8.56 1.43
C ALA A 207 3.78 -8.96 0.78
N LEU A 208 3.55 -8.47 -0.45
CA LEU A 208 2.32 -8.80 -1.18
C LEU A 208 2.23 -10.32 -1.46
N GLY A 209 1.11 -10.93 -1.08
CA GLY A 209 0.88 -12.37 -1.23
C GLY A 209 1.28 -13.22 -0.02
N GLU A 210 1.91 -12.63 0.99
CA GLU A 210 2.14 -13.30 2.27
C GLU A 210 0.87 -13.32 3.13
N PRO A 211 0.66 -14.36 3.96
CA PRO A 211 -0.39 -14.35 4.96
C PRO A 211 -0.19 -13.21 5.97
N VAL A 212 -1.19 -12.34 6.09
CA VAL A 212 -1.14 -11.21 7.02
C VAL A 212 -1.73 -11.60 8.36
N SER A 213 -0.97 -11.43 9.44
CA SER A 213 -1.48 -11.48 10.82
C SER A 213 -1.63 -10.04 11.35
N PRO A 214 -2.88 -9.54 11.52
CA PRO A 214 -3.09 -8.19 12.04
C PRO A 214 -2.45 -7.95 13.40
N ALA A 215 -2.45 -8.95 14.29
CA ALA A 215 -1.82 -8.87 15.59
C ALA A 215 -0.30 -8.77 15.49
N ALA A 216 0.34 -9.59 14.66
CA ALA A 216 1.79 -9.57 14.47
C ALA A 216 2.25 -8.25 13.85
N LEU A 217 1.49 -7.67 12.91
CA LEU A 217 1.80 -6.37 12.32
C LEU A 217 1.73 -5.23 13.34
N VAL A 218 0.72 -5.25 14.22
CA VAL A 218 0.60 -4.28 15.32
C VAL A 218 1.81 -4.39 16.24
N ASP A 219 2.15 -5.60 16.68
CA ASP A 219 3.29 -5.83 17.58
C ASP A 219 4.61 -5.40 16.92
N LEU A 220 4.80 -5.72 15.63
CA LEU A 220 5.98 -5.31 14.87
C LEU A 220 6.08 -3.78 14.77
N LEU A 221 5.00 -3.09 14.41
CA LEU A 221 4.98 -1.63 14.31
C LEU A 221 5.30 -0.92 15.63
N LEU A 222 4.78 -1.43 16.75
CA LEU A 222 5.04 -0.84 18.07
C LEU A 222 6.49 -1.03 18.53
N ARG A 223 7.20 -2.00 17.96
CA ARG A 223 8.61 -2.26 18.21
C ARG A 223 9.55 -1.48 17.30
N ILE A 224 9.10 -0.87 16.21
CA ILE A 224 10.02 -0.10 15.37
C ILE A 224 10.28 1.27 16.02
N PRO A 225 11.53 1.64 16.32
CA PRO A 225 11.83 2.93 16.93
C PRO A 225 11.51 4.07 15.98
N SER A 226 10.81 5.09 16.49
CA SER A 226 10.53 6.31 15.73
C SER A 226 11.80 7.14 15.51
N LYS A 227 12.32 7.13 14.28
CA LYS A 227 13.52 7.87 13.85
C LYS A 227 13.17 9.20 13.18
N GLY A 228 14.01 10.22 13.33
CA GLY A 228 13.62 11.63 13.22
C GLY A 228 13.40 12.25 11.82
N LEU A 229 13.51 11.50 10.73
CA LEU A 229 13.36 12.01 9.36
C LEU A 229 12.21 11.31 8.63
N THR A 230 11.68 11.99 7.62
CA THR A 230 10.48 11.58 6.88
C THR A 230 10.77 11.62 5.37
N ASN A 231 11.14 10.48 4.81
CA ASN A 231 11.47 10.26 3.40
C ASN A 231 10.32 9.58 2.66
N VAL A 232 9.26 10.36 2.44
CA VAL A 232 8.06 9.91 1.70
C VAL A 232 8.41 9.38 0.32
N GLY A 233 9.37 9.99 -0.39
CA GLY A 233 9.72 9.59 -1.76
C GLY A 233 10.21 8.15 -1.82
N PHE A 234 11.14 7.79 -0.93
CA PHE A 234 11.66 6.43 -0.85
C PHE A 234 10.58 5.41 -0.47
N ALA A 235 9.70 5.75 0.48
CA ALA A 235 8.60 4.88 0.86
C ALA A 235 7.64 4.59 -0.31
N LEU A 236 7.38 5.58 -1.16
CA LEU A 236 6.56 5.41 -2.37
C LEU A 236 7.27 4.60 -3.46
N ASP A 237 8.59 4.74 -3.60
CA ASP A 237 9.36 3.89 -4.52
C ASP A 237 9.36 2.41 -4.06
N VAL A 238 9.49 2.16 -2.75
CA VAL A 238 9.36 0.80 -2.16
C VAL A 238 7.97 0.23 -2.40
N ALA A 239 6.92 1.03 -2.20
CA ALA A 239 5.55 0.62 -2.49
C ALA A 239 5.33 0.32 -3.98
N GLY A 240 5.95 1.10 -4.87
CA GLY A 240 5.96 0.82 -6.31
C GLY A 240 6.67 -0.48 -6.66
N GLY A 241 7.74 -0.82 -5.93
CA GLY A 241 8.41 -2.12 -6.02
C GLY A 241 7.48 -3.29 -5.71
N GLN A 242 6.68 -3.19 -4.64
CA GLN A 242 5.69 -4.22 -4.26
C GLN A 242 4.58 -4.40 -5.31
N LEU A 243 4.31 -3.37 -6.13
CA LEU A 243 3.28 -3.40 -7.17
C LEU A 243 3.83 -3.60 -8.59
N ARG A 244 5.13 -3.89 -8.76
CA ARG A 244 5.79 -3.91 -10.08
C ARG A 244 5.11 -4.85 -11.08
N ASP A 245 4.73 -6.05 -10.63
CA ASP A 245 4.10 -7.07 -11.47
C ASP A 245 2.57 -7.06 -11.37
N VAL A 246 2.01 -6.05 -10.70
CA VAL A 246 0.57 -5.88 -10.51
C VAL A 246 0.00 -5.02 -11.65
N PRO A 247 -1.09 -5.44 -12.30
CA PRO A 247 -1.81 -4.60 -13.25
C PRO A 247 -2.20 -3.25 -12.63
N ALA A 248 -1.99 -2.16 -13.37
CA ALA A 248 -2.20 -0.81 -12.84
C ALA A 248 -3.64 -0.54 -12.37
N ASP A 249 -4.62 -1.28 -12.89
CA ASP A 249 -6.02 -1.16 -12.52
C ASP A 249 -6.41 -1.98 -11.28
N GLU A 250 -5.50 -2.82 -10.77
CA GLU A 250 -5.65 -3.68 -9.58
C GLU A 250 -4.81 -3.20 -8.38
N GLY A 251 -3.73 -2.46 -8.66
CA GLY A 251 -2.79 -1.95 -7.67
C GLY A 251 -3.23 -0.64 -7.03
N ARG A 252 -3.08 -0.54 -5.71
CA ARG A 252 -3.38 0.67 -4.95
C ARG A 252 -2.42 0.88 -3.80
N VAL A 253 -2.05 2.13 -3.56
CA VAL A 253 -1.25 2.54 -2.41
C VAL A 253 -2.08 3.42 -1.49
N LEU A 254 -2.02 3.15 -0.19
CA LEU A 254 -2.65 3.92 0.86
C LEU A 254 -1.57 4.44 1.81
N LEU A 255 -1.32 5.74 1.81
CA LEU A 255 -0.31 6.38 2.67
C LEU A 255 -0.97 6.97 3.92
N LEU A 256 -0.51 6.57 5.09
CA LEU A 256 -0.84 7.19 6.38
C LEU A 256 0.36 8.00 6.87
N SER A 257 0.28 9.33 6.82
CA SER A 257 1.38 10.24 7.19
C SER A 257 0.87 11.64 7.48
N ASP A 258 1.59 12.41 8.27
CA ASP A 258 1.38 13.86 8.39
C ASP A 258 1.93 14.64 7.18
N CYS A 259 2.59 13.93 6.24
CA CYS A 259 3.14 14.41 4.98
C CYS A 259 4.21 15.50 5.14
N VAL A 260 4.83 15.63 6.33
CA VAL A 260 5.92 16.58 6.57
C VAL A 260 7.25 16.03 6.03
N HIS A 261 7.32 15.88 4.71
CA HIS A 261 8.50 15.43 3.98
C HIS A 261 9.69 16.35 4.27
N ASN A 262 10.79 15.75 4.72
CA ASN A 262 11.97 16.51 5.18
C ASN A 262 13.31 15.83 4.87
N ALA A 263 13.31 14.75 4.08
CA ALA A 263 14.51 14.05 3.65
C ALA A 263 14.32 13.41 2.28
N GLY A 264 15.34 13.49 1.42
CA GLY A 264 15.33 12.88 0.09
C GLY A 264 14.80 13.78 -1.03
N PRO A 265 14.61 13.21 -2.24
CA PRO A 265 14.14 13.93 -3.43
C PRO A 265 12.62 14.20 -3.37
N ASP A 266 12.13 15.00 -4.32
CA ASP A 266 10.71 15.37 -4.41
C ASP A 266 9.80 14.12 -4.53
N PRO A 267 8.93 13.85 -3.53
CA PRO A 267 8.10 12.64 -3.48
C PRO A 267 6.99 12.62 -4.54
N ARG A 268 6.66 13.77 -5.17
CA ARG A 268 5.64 13.84 -6.23
C ARG A 268 6.02 13.03 -7.46
N THR A 269 7.31 12.90 -7.73
CA THR A 269 7.81 12.10 -8.86
C THR A 269 7.55 10.60 -8.63
N ALA A 270 7.83 10.10 -7.41
CA ALA A 270 7.53 8.72 -7.03
C ALA A 270 6.01 8.47 -7.03
N ALA A 271 5.23 9.41 -6.48
CA ALA A 271 3.76 9.33 -6.47
C ALA A 271 3.16 9.18 -7.87
N GLY A 272 3.68 9.90 -8.87
CA GLY A 272 3.19 9.83 -10.26
C GLY A 272 3.35 8.47 -10.94
N ARG A 273 4.32 7.66 -10.48
CA ARG A 273 4.60 6.31 -11.00
C ARG A 273 3.67 5.24 -10.43
N LEU A 274 3.00 5.52 -9.30
CA LEU A 274 2.11 4.56 -8.66
C LEU A 274 0.78 4.45 -9.42
N PRO A 275 0.14 3.26 -9.47
CA PRO A 275 -1.11 3.13 -10.21
C PRO A 275 -2.22 4.04 -9.64
N ARG A 276 -2.38 3.98 -8.32
CA ARG A 276 -3.24 4.87 -7.53
C ARG A 276 -2.62 5.12 -6.14
N LEU A 277 -2.62 6.36 -5.67
CA LEU A 277 -2.18 6.78 -4.33
C LEU A 277 -3.27 7.60 -3.63
N ASP A 278 -3.81 7.05 -2.55
CA ASP A 278 -4.65 7.79 -1.62
C ASP A 278 -3.87 8.07 -0.33
N VAL A 279 -4.06 9.26 0.24
CA VAL A 279 -3.30 9.76 1.39
C VAL A 279 -4.27 10.03 2.53
N LEU A 280 -4.15 9.29 3.63
CA LEU A 280 -4.72 9.66 4.92
C LEU A 280 -3.77 10.62 5.61
N ALA A 281 -4.10 11.92 5.53
CA ALA A 281 -3.27 12.97 6.09
C ALA A 281 -3.60 13.17 7.58
N ASP A 282 -2.69 12.80 8.46
CA ASP A 282 -2.85 13.05 9.90
C ASP A 282 -2.67 14.54 10.20
N ILE A 283 -3.76 15.20 10.60
CA ILE A 283 -3.82 16.63 10.92
C ILE A 283 -3.96 16.90 12.43
N SER A 284 -3.75 15.89 13.27
CA SER A 284 -3.78 16.03 14.73
C SER A 284 -2.63 16.88 15.29
N GLY A 285 -1.52 16.97 14.56
CA GLY A 285 -0.32 17.72 14.93
C GLY A 285 0.23 18.57 13.79
N GLU A 286 1.55 18.78 13.74
CA GLU A 286 2.21 19.35 12.57
C GLU A 286 1.96 18.48 11.34
N HIS A 287 1.61 19.09 10.21
CA HIS A 287 1.20 18.38 9.01
C HIS A 287 1.42 19.21 7.75
N ASP A 288 1.52 18.60 6.57
CA ASP A 288 1.56 19.30 5.29
C ASP A 288 0.43 18.83 4.36
N LEU A 289 -0.75 19.41 4.54
CA LEU A 289 -1.93 19.11 3.74
C LEU A 289 -1.77 19.48 2.25
N LEU A 290 -0.90 20.45 1.93
CA LEU A 290 -0.63 20.81 0.54
C LEU A 290 0.17 19.69 -0.12
N THR A 291 1.22 19.21 0.55
CA THR A 291 2.01 18.06 0.09
C THR A 291 1.12 16.81 -0.02
N ALA A 292 0.27 16.52 0.97
CA ALA A 292 -0.67 15.40 0.90
C ALA A 292 -1.58 15.46 -0.34
N ARG A 293 -2.12 16.64 -0.66
CA ARG A 293 -2.96 16.88 -1.85
C ARG A 293 -2.18 16.74 -3.14
N ASP A 294 -0.96 17.26 -3.21
CA ASP A 294 -0.12 17.17 -4.40
C ASP A 294 0.31 15.72 -4.67
N LEU A 295 0.63 14.95 -3.64
CA LEU A 295 0.92 13.51 -3.73
C LEU A 295 -0.29 12.73 -4.25
N ALA A 296 -1.45 12.89 -3.59
CA ALA A 296 -2.68 12.21 -3.99
C ALA A 296 -3.06 12.53 -5.45
N ARG A 297 -2.96 13.81 -5.86
CA ARG A 297 -3.20 14.22 -7.26
C ARG A 297 -2.23 13.56 -8.22
N SER A 298 -0.94 13.57 -7.89
CA SER A 298 0.11 12.96 -8.74
C SER A 298 -0.15 11.47 -8.94
N GLY A 299 -0.58 10.77 -7.88
CA GLY A 299 -0.98 9.37 -7.94
C GLY A 299 -2.47 9.12 -8.18
N ARG A 300 -3.24 10.07 -8.74
CA ARG A 300 -4.65 9.86 -9.16
C ARG A 300 -5.61 9.38 -8.05
N GLY A 301 -5.38 9.75 -6.79
CA GLY A 301 -6.24 9.42 -5.66
C GLY A 301 -6.65 10.63 -4.82
N PHE A 302 -7.10 10.37 -3.60
CA PHE A 302 -7.64 11.37 -2.68
C PHE A 302 -6.71 11.66 -1.51
N ALA A 303 -6.67 12.93 -1.09
CA ALA A 303 -6.11 13.33 0.19
C ALA A 303 -7.25 13.50 1.20
N LEU A 304 -7.26 12.67 2.23
CA LEU A 304 -8.32 12.55 3.23
C LEU A 304 -7.75 12.93 4.60
N PRO A 305 -8.14 14.06 5.19
CA PRO A 305 -7.65 14.47 6.50
C PRO A 305 -8.24 13.57 7.60
N ILE A 306 -7.41 13.19 8.57
CA ILE A 306 -7.81 12.46 9.78
C ILE A 306 -7.26 13.18 11.02
N ARG A 307 -8.01 13.23 12.12
CA ARG A 307 -7.55 13.78 13.41
C ARG A 307 -7.19 12.72 14.42
N GLY A 308 -7.55 11.46 14.15
CA GLY A 308 -7.26 10.35 15.03
C GLY A 308 -7.94 9.07 14.55
N HIS A 309 -7.90 8.04 15.39
CA HIS A 309 -8.34 6.69 15.02
C HIS A 309 -9.81 6.60 14.56
N ARG A 310 -10.69 7.50 15.03
CA ARG A 310 -12.13 7.48 14.70
C ARG A 310 -12.42 7.86 13.25
N ASP A 311 -11.56 8.67 12.64
CA ASP A 311 -11.73 9.14 11.27
C ASP A 311 -11.18 8.15 10.25
N VAL A 312 -10.30 7.24 10.69
CA VAL A 312 -9.58 6.29 9.85
C VAL A 312 -10.54 5.40 9.06
N ALA A 313 -11.54 4.82 9.73
CA ALA A 313 -12.52 3.94 9.07
C ALA A 313 -13.25 4.65 7.94
N ALA A 314 -13.81 5.84 8.21
CA ALA A 314 -14.55 6.63 7.22
C ALA A 314 -13.65 7.07 6.05
N ALA A 315 -12.40 7.47 6.35
CA ALA A 315 -11.43 7.83 5.33
C ALA A 315 -11.11 6.65 4.42
N ILE A 316 -10.81 5.47 4.98
CA ILE A 316 -10.54 4.26 4.21
C ILE A 316 -11.75 3.88 3.35
N SER A 317 -12.96 3.81 3.93
CA SER A 317 -14.19 3.49 3.20
C SER A 317 -14.41 4.43 2.00
N ARG A 318 -14.21 5.74 2.19
CA ARG A 318 -14.30 6.72 1.10
C ARG A 318 -13.22 6.49 0.04
N ALA A 319 -12.01 6.15 0.47
CA ALA A 319 -10.89 5.93 -0.41
C ALA A 319 -11.12 4.67 -1.29
N PHE A 320 -11.74 3.61 -0.76
CA PHE A 320 -12.08 2.40 -1.52
C PHE A 320 -13.44 2.42 -2.23
N GLY A 321 -14.34 3.34 -1.89
CA GLY A 321 -15.65 3.48 -2.52
C GLY A 321 -15.71 4.34 -3.78
N ALA A 322 -14.63 5.07 -4.06
CA ALA A 322 -14.46 5.88 -5.28
C ALA A 322 -13.65 5.11 -6.33
#